data_AF-A0AAD5BBG9-F1
#
_entry.id   AF-A0AAD5BBG9-F1
#
_cell.length_a   1.000
_cell.length_b   1.000
_cell.length_c   1.000
_cell.angle_alpha   90.00
_cell.angle_beta   90.00
_cell.angle_gamma   90.00
#
_symmetry.space_group_name_H-M   'P 1'
#
loop_
_entity.id
_entity.type
_entity.pdbx_description
1 polymer ?
#
loop_
_entity_poly.entity_id
_entity_poly.type
_entity_poly.pdbx_seq_one_letter_code
_entity_poly.pdbx_strand_id
1 'polypeptide(L)'
;MTTLEASIKFVSKAIDLHDFKHALKPLTVGVSGPQGSGKTYLASHLTQTLRDNYPKLRFIQFSVDDFYLKRSEQEKVTQEAAQDDNKLLFGRGLPGTHDLSLLQSVLHRICNNYKNDWVPVTIPFYDKSAFGGLGDRSSTEGCTLNEPVDVVICEGWFNGFMPLDQNLLSIRYFTSPVDSILQRHRLYQLQDINLRLSKYSSIWEMFTHFVILQTDTVENVYKWRIEQEHALIALKGQGMCDEEKAFSSPPGSHIENDMTTETELTADEIALYDRQIRLWGMATQLRLRSTKILVINLGAVGTECVKNLVLGGLNSIEILDSSVVKEEDFTAQFFLPNDLSIVGQLKLPLVVDNIKELNTKVDLSINTTHLDDALSNPNYFKKFDFVVATEISKPQIFRLNEITRKLNIPLHVSGMHGYFGYIIADLIQHTSYNEYNKSSKPRKVNVEMARNKKITAVKPDREKHVDVVTVEDVFSPLEHVFRSQEIAKYASQRELRRCSVLPIIFALFDISRPSKPSDEVDIDLLTEKVKETYRTLNLPLSSFSEDDIKKLSQQAFAEFSPTAAVLGGTLAQEVIRFLSKNNTPMNNVIILDATKAVMPIYSM
;
A
#
# COMPACT_ATOMS: atom_id res chain seq x y z
N MET A 1 -26.51 -20.24 -11.99
CA MET A 1 -27.51 -19.79 -11.00
C MET A 1 -27.15 -18.37 -10.63
N THR A 2 -28.02 -17.41 -10.88
CA THR A 2 -27.79 -16.00 -10.51
C THR A 2 -27.88 -15.81 -9.00
N THR A 3 -27.35 -14.69 -8.48
CA THR A 3 -27.47 -14.32 -7.07
C THR A 3 -28.93 -14.23 -6.60
N LEU A 4 -29.82 -13.74 -7.47
CA LEU A 4 -31.26 -13.68 -7.21
C LEU A 4 -31.87 -15.08 -7.14
N GLU A 5 -31.59 -15.95 -8.10
CA GLU A 5 -32.07 -17.35 -8.10
C GLU A 5 -31.60 -18.12 -6.86
N ALA A 6 -30.34 -17.93 -6.48
CA ALA A 6 -29.75 -18.54 -5.29
C ALA A 6 -30.50 -18.10 -4.02
N SER A 7 -30.77 -16.80 -3.92
CA SER A 7 -31.48 -16.19 -2.79
C SER A 7 -32.93 -16.66 -2.72
N ILE A 8 -33.63 -16.71 -3.86
CA ILE A 8 -35.00 -17.23 -3.95
C ILE A 8 -35.03 -18.68 -3.47
N LYS A 9 -34.14 -19.53 -3.98
CA LYS A 9 -34.08 -20.94 -3.59
C LYS A 9 -33.82 -21.12 -2.09
N PHE A 10 -32.89 -20.34 -1.53
CA PHE A 10 -32.56 -20.37 -0.11
C PHE A 10 -33.74 -19.95 0.78
N VAL A 11 -34.36 -18.81 0.48
CA VAL A 11 -35.48 -18.28 1.29
C VAL A 11 -36.75 -19.09 1.09
N SER A 12 -37.03 -19.58 -0.11
CA SER A 12 -38.17 -20.48 -0.37
C SER A 12 -38.08 -21.74 0.49
N LYS A 13 -36.89 -22.35 0.58
CA LYS A 13 -36.65 -23.48 1.48
C LYS A 13 -36.91 -23.13 2.95
N ALA A 14 -36.52 -21.94 3.40
CA ALA A 14 -36.80 -21.50 4.77
C ALA A 14 -38.30 -21.30 5.01
N ILE A 15 -39.04 -20.74 4.04
CA ILE A 15 -40.49 -20.60 4.07
C ILE A 15 -41.17 -21.97 4.13
N ASP A 16 -40.78 -22.91 3.27
CA ASP A 16 -41.39 -24.25 3.21
C ASP A 16 -41.21 -25.05 4.51
N LEU A 17 -40.11 -24.78 5.25
CA LEU A 17 -39.81 -25.42 6.53
C LEU A 17 -40.42 -24.70 7.73
N HIS A 18 -40.91 -23.46 7.56
CA HIS A 18 -41.44 -22.67 8.66
C HIS A 18 -42.93 -22.97 8.86
N ASP A 19 -43.30 -23.48 10.03
CA ASP A 19 -44.69 -23.79 10.37
C ASP A 19 -45.48 -22.52 10.75
N PHE A 20 -45.93 -21.76 9.75
CA PHE A 20 -46.69 -20.51 9.95
C PHE A 20 -48.00 -20.69 10.73
N LYS A 21 -48.53 -21.92 10.80
CA LYS A 21 -49.75 -22.22 11.56
C LYS A 21 -49.48 -22.18 13.07
N HIS A 22 -48.35 -22.75 13.50
CA HIS A 22 -47.99 -22.88 14.92
C HIS A 22 -46.88 -21.93 15.38
N ALA A 23 -46.22 -21.22 14.45
CA ALA A 23 -45.16 -20.26 14.77
C ALA A 23 -45.69 -19.07 15.59
N LEU A 24 -44.95 -18.73 16.65
CA LEU A 24 -45.22 -17.57 17.52
C LEU A 24 -44.64 -16.26 16.97
N LYS A 25 -43.80 -16.33 15.94
CA LYS A 25 -43.11 -15.20 15.32
C LYS A 25 -43.05 -15.37 13.80
N PRO A 26 -42.95 -14.27 13.04
CA PRO A 26 -42.74 -14.33 11.59
C PRO A 26 -41.37 -14.90 11.24
N LEU A 27 -41.22 -15.35 10.00
CA LEU A 27 -39.92 -15.68 9.44
C LEU A 27 -39.17 -14.37 9.13
N THR A 28 -38.01 -14.18 9.75
CA THR A 28 -37.20 -12.97 9.61
C THR A 28 -35.92 -13.25 8.84
N VAL A 29 -35.71 -12.50 7.76
CA VAL A 29 -34.59 -12.65 6.83
C VAL A 29 -33.82 -11.34 6.72
N GLY A 30 -32.53 -11.36 7.05
CA GLY A 30 -31.62 -10.25 6.83
C GLY A 30 -30.95 -10.36 5.46
N VAL A 31 -30.91 -9.27 4.70
CA VAL A 31 -30.08 -9.17 3.49
C VAL A 31 -28.91 -8.24 3.80
N SER A 32 -27.69 -8.77 3.66
CA SER A 32 -26.46 -8.04 3.94
C SER A 32 -25.60 -7.95 2.69
N GLY A 33 -24.90 -6.82 2.51
CA GLY A 33 -24.04 -6.67 1.34
C GLY A 33 -23.35 -5.31 1.28
N PRO A 34 -22.15 -5.20 0.72
CA PRO A 34 -21.45 -3.93 0.56
C PRO A 34 -22.30 -2.88 -0.18
N GLN A 35 -21.95 -1.60 0.00
CA GLN A 35 -22.60 -0.53 -0.74
C GLN A 35 -22.44 -0.72 -2.26
N GLY A 36 -23.46 -0.38 -3.06
CA GLY A 36 -23.43 -0.57 -4.50
C GLY A 36 -23.67 -2.02 -5.00
N SER A 37 -23.55 -3.04 -4.15
CA SER A 37 -23.70 -4.48 -4.53
C SER A 37 -25.05 -4.92 -5.10
N GLY A 38 -26.00 -3.99 -5.25
CA GLY A 38 -27.36 -4.32 -5.68
C GLY A 38 -28.24 -4.92 -4.57
N LYS A 39 -27.86 -4.85 -3.29
CA LYS A 39 -28.64 -5.40 -2.17
C LYS A 39 -30.10 -4.94 -2.13
N THR A 40 -30.39 -3.67 -2.41
CA THR A 40 -31.75 -3.14 -2.46
C THR A 40 -32.52 -3.73 -3.64
N TYR A 41 -31.87 -3.83 -4.82
CA TYR A 41 -32.43 -4.50 -5.98
C TYR A 41 -32.77 -5.97 -5.67
N LEU A 42 -31.82 -6.70 -5.07
CA LEU A 42 -32.02 -8.09 -4.65
C LEU A 42 -33.19 -8.22 -3.68
N ALA A 43 -33.23 -7.41 -2.62
CA ALA A 43 -34.27 -7.47 -1.59
C ALA A 43 -35.66 -7.22 -2.19
N SER A 44 -35.82 -6.23 -3.06
CA SER A 44 -37.10 -5.93 -3.71
C SER A 44 -37.55 -7.05 -4.66
N HIS A 45 -36.67 -7.56 -5.52
CA HIS A 45 -37.02 -8.62 -6.49
C HIS A 45 -37.24 -9.97 -5.81
N LEU A 46 -36.45 -10.27 -4.78
CA LEU A 46 -36.64 -11.44 -3.92
C LEU A 46 -38.02 -11.39 -3.27
N THR A 47 -38.37 -10.25 -2.64
CA THR A 47 -39.67 -10.09 -1.97
C THR A 47 -40.83 -10.24 -2.96
N GLN A 48 -40.73 -9.62 -4.14
CA GLN A 48 -41.77 -9.72 -5.16
C GLN A 48 -41.96 -11.16 -5.63
N THR A 49 -40.87 -11.84 -5.99
CA THR A 49 -40.92 -13.22 -6.47
C THR A 49 -41.48 -14.18 -5.41
N LEU A 50 -41.12 -13.98 -4.14
CA LEU A 50 -41.65 -14.79 -3.04
C LEU A 50 -43.13 -14.51 -2.78
N ARG A 51 -43.60 -13.27 -2.91
CA ARG A 51 -45.05 -12.96 -2.84
C ARG A 51 -45.83 -13.70 -3.92
N ASP A 52 -45.30 -13.72 -5.14
CA ASP A 52 -45.93 -14.40 -6.28
C ASP A 52 -45.97 -15.92 -6.08
N ASN A 53 -44.90 -16.51 -5.53
CA ASN A 53 -44.81 -17.94 -5.24
C ASN A 53 -45.63 -18.37 -4.01
N TYR A 54 -45.83 -17.47 -3.03
CA TYR A 54 -46.51 -17.75 -1.76
C TYR A 54 -47.65 -16.76 -1.50
N PRO A 55 -48.72 -16.76 -2.32
CA PRO A 55 -49.77 -15.73 -2.29
C PRO A 55 -50.62 -15.71 -1.01
N LYS A 56 -50.49 -16.72 -0.15
CA LYS A 56 -51.18 -16.81 1.15
C LYS A 56 -50.40 -16.17 2.30
N LEU A 57 -49.14 -15.81 2.08
CA LEU A 57 -48.27 -15.21 3.10
C LEU A 57 -48.16 -13.71 2.87
N ARG A 58 -48.11 -12.94 3.96
CA ARG A 58 -47.91 -11.49 3.93
C ARG A 58 -46.43 -11.16 4.12
N PHE A 59 -45.89 -10.34 3.23
CA PHE A 59 -44.47 -9.98 3.21
C PHE A 59 -44.28 -8.49 3.41
N ILE A 60 -43.33 -8.13 4.28
CA ILE A 60 -42.81 -6.76 4.38
C ILE A 60 -41.32 -6.72 4.04
N GLN A 61 -40.93 -5.69 3.29
CA GLN A 61 -39.54 -5.38 3.01
C GLN A 61 -39.26 -3.95 3.40
N PHE A 62 -38.16 -3.74 4.12
CA PHE A 62 -37.65 -2.40 4.46
C PHE A 62 -36.12 -2.43 4.59
N SER A 63 -35.51 -1.27 4.77
CA SER A 63 -34.07 -1.11 4.97
C SER A 63 -33.78 -0.73 6.41
N VAL A 64 -32.65 -1.17 6.95
CA VAL A 64 -32.12 -0.62 8.21
C VAL A 64 -31.87 0.89 8.07
N ASP A 65 -31.53 1.34 6.85
CA ASP A 65 -31.33 2.75 6.52
C ASP A 65 -32.59 3.60 6.74
N ASP A 66 -33.80 3.02 6.72
CA ASP A 66 -35.05 3.74 7.03
C ASP A 66 -35.09 4.23 8.49
N PHE A 67 -34.24 3.65 9.34
CA PHE A 67 -34.11 3.94 10.76
C PHE A 67 -32.89 4.80 11.08
N TYR A 68 -32.29 5.48 10.11
CA TYR A 68 -31.31 6.54 10.43
C TYR A 68 -31.91 7.57 11.40
N LEU A 69 -31.05 8.15 12.23
CA LEU A 69 -31.40 9.24 13.14
C LEU A 69 -31.98 10.42 12.33
N LYS A 70 -32.92 11.16 12.93
CA LYS A 70 -33.36 12.42 12.33
C LYS A 70 -32.18 13.36 12.19
N ARG A 71 -32.26 14.31 11.26
CA ARG A 71 -31.17 15.25 10.99
C ARG A 71 -30.66 15.93 12.27
N SER A 72 -31.56 16.44 13.10
CA SER A 72 -31.21 17.14 14.34
C SER A 72 -30.51 16.24 15.38
N GLU A 73 -30.76 14.92 15.33
CA GLU A 73 -30.10 13.94 16.19
C GLU A 73 -28.75 13.53 15.62
N GLN A 74 -28.64 13.37 14.29
CA GLN A 74 -27.39 13.12 13.60
C GLN A 74 -26.40 14.30 13.72
N GLU A 75 -26.90 15.53 13.76
CA GLU A 75 -26.09 16.73 14.04
C GLU A 75 -25.48 16.67 15.44
N LYS A 76 -26.22 16.20 16.46
CA LYS A 76 -25.68 16.01 17.81
C LYS A 76 -24.57 14.96 17.84
N VAL A 77 -24.79 13.81 17.19
CA VAL A 77 -23.76 12.75 17.08
C VAL A 77 -22.50 13.30 16.40
N THR A 78 -22.66 14.11 15.35
CA THR A 78 -21.54 14.73 14.63
C THR A 78 -20.80 15.75 15.50
N GLN A 79 -21.53 16.56 16.27
CA GLN A 79 -20.96 17.54 17.21
C GLN A 79 -20.18 16.87 18.35
N GLU A 80 -20.74 15.81 18.94
CA GLU A 80 -20.06 15.01 19.96
C GLU A 80 -18.80 14.37 19.40
N ALA A 81 -18.89 13.72 18.23
CA ALA A 81 -17.75 13.07 17.58
C ALA A 81 -16.64 14.06 17.17
N ALA A 82 -16.99 15.31 16.88
CA ALA A 82 -16.01 16.36 16.59
C ALA A 82 -15.14 16.72 17.81
N GLN A 83 -15.66 16.58 19.04
CA GLN A 83 -14.88 16.79 20.27
C GLN A 83 -13.79 15.72 20.44
N ASP A 84 -14.07 14.50 19.96
CA ASP A 84 -13.17 13.35 20.04
C ASP A 84 -12.33 13.10 18.76
N ASP A 85 -12.39 14.02 17.79
CA ASP A 85 -11.80 13.93 16.43
C ASP A 85 -12.22 12.64 15.66
N ASN A 86 -13.37 12.05 16.00
CA ASN A 86 -13.84 10.81 15.37
C ASN A 86 -14.68 11.07 14.10
N LYS A 87 -14.00 11.35 12.98
CA LYS A 87 -14.63 11.65 11.69
C LYS A 87 -15.47 10.50 11.11
N LEU A 88 -15.35 9.27 11.62
CA LEU A 88 -16.14 8.12 11.16
C LEU A 88 -17.64 8.29 11.42
N LEU A 89 -18.01 9.13 12.39
CA LEU A 89 -19.40 9.40 12.74
C LEU A 89 -19.96 10.67 12.06
N PHE A 90 -19.20 11.27 11.13
CA PHE A 90 -19.65 12.44 10.40
C PHE A 90 -20.64 11.99 9.32
N GLY A 91 -21.92 12.26 9.56
CA GLY A 91 -23.01 11.82 8.70
C GLY A 91 -23.48 10.39 8.99
N ARG A 92 -24.39 9.91 8.14
CA ARG A 92 -25.10 8.63 8.30
C ARG A 92 -24.35 7.47 7.63
N GLY A 93 -24.41 6.28 8.21
CA GLY A 93 -23.91 5.05 7.56
C GLY A 93 -23.33 4.01 8.51
N LEU A 94 -22.35 4.43 9.31
CA LEU A 94 -21.67 3.55 10.25
C LEU A 94 -22.50 3.31 11.54
N PRO A 95 -22.19 2.25 12.31
CA PRO A 95 -22.85 1.96 13.57
C PRO A 95 -22.90 3.17 14.52
N GLY A 96 -24.08 3.43 15.09
CA GLY A 96 -24.33 4.58 15.96
C GLY A 96 -25.01 5.78 15.28
N THR A 97 -25.35 5.65 13.99
CA THR A 97 -26.11 6.66 13.22
C THR A 97 -27.59 6.33 13.05
N HIS A 98 -28.06 5.26 13.70
CA HIS A 98 -29.44 4.77 13.61
C HIS A 98 -30.20 4.95 14.94
N ASP A 99 -31.50 5.15 14.85
CA ASP A 99 -32.45 5.15 15.95
C ASP A 99 -32.76 3.70 16.36
N LEU A 100 -31.85 3.12 17.16
CA LEU A 100 -31.95 1.72 17.57
C LEU A 100 -33.17 1.43 18.43
N SER A 101 -33.58 2.41 19.25
CA SER A 101 -34.79 2.30 20.06
C SER A 101 -36.03 2.12 19.19
N LEU A 102 -36.15 2.92 18.11
CA LEU A 102 -37.25 2.77 17.16
C LEU A 102 -37.16 1.46 16.38
N LEU A 103 -35.99 1.11 15.84
CA LEU A 103 -35.79 -0.12 15.07
C LEU A 103 -36.15 -1.36 15.90
N GLN A 104 -35.63 -1.43 17.13
CA GLN A 104 -35.90 -2.53 18.04
C GLN A 104 -37.38 -2.57 18.46
N SER A 105 -37.99 -1.41 18.72
CA SER A 105 -39.43 -1.31 19.01
C SER A 105 -40.29 -1.84 17.85
N VAL A 106 -40.00 -1.42 16.61
CA VAL A 106 -40.73 -1.87 15.43
C VAL A 106 -40.59 -3.39 15.23
N LEU A 107 -39.36 -3.91 15.27
CA LEU A 107 -39.13 -5.34 15.12
C LEU A 107 -39.76 -6.15 16.24
N HIS A 108 -39.68 -5.70 17.51
CA HIS A 108 -40.33 -6.36 18.63
C HIS A 108 -41.84 -6.37 18.47
N ARG A 109 -42.46 -5.27 18.05
CA ARG A 109 -43.90 -5.20 17.82
C ARG A 109 -44.32 -6.12 16.68
N ILE A 110 -43.57 -6.16 15.58
CA ILE A 110 -43.83 -7.09 14.48
C ILE A 110 -43.73 -8.55 14.95
N CYS A 111 -42.68 -8.90 15.70
CA CYS A 111 -42.44 -10.28 16.10
C CYS A 111 -43.36 -10.74 17.24
N ASN A 112 -43.51 -9.94 18.28
CA ASN A 112 -44.21 -10.32 19.50
C ASN A 112 -45.73 -10.16 19.38
N ASN A 113 -46.23 -9.29 18.49
CA ASN A 113 -47.67 -9.15 18.26
C ASN A 113 -48.18 -10.08 17.14
N TYR A 114 -47.32 -10.90 16.52
CA TYR A 114 -47.64 -11.70 15.33
C TYR A 114 -48.90 -12.58 15.46
N LYS A 115 -49.13 -13.17 16.65
CA LYS A 115 -50.30 -14.01 16.97
C LYS A 115 -51.17 -13.45 18.11
N ASN A 116 -50.91 -12.21 18.54
CA ASN A 116 -51.67 -11.52 19.57
C ASN A 116 -52.57 -10.45 18.93
N ASP A 117 -53.29 -9.67 19.75
CA ASP A 117 -54.04 -8.52 19.26
C ASP A 117 -53.10 -7.54 18.53
N TRP A 118 -53.26 -7.46 17.21
CA TRP A 118 -52.35 -6.69 16.38
C TRP A 118 -52.55 -5.20 16.60
N VAL A 119 -51.49 -4.52 16.98
CA VAL A 119 -51.45 -3.06 17.10
C VAL A 119 -50.68 -2.51 15.90
N PRO A 120 -51.27 -1.62 15.08
CA PRO A 120 -50.63 -1.11 13.86
C PRO A 120 -49.20 -0.63 14.09
N VAL A 121 -48.26 -1.14 13.29
CA VAL A 121 -46.83 -0.83 13.41
C VAL A 121 -46.40 0.00 12.21
N THR A 122 -45.87 1.20 12.45
CA THR A 122 -45.34 2.06 11.39
C THR A 122 -43.84 1.87 11.26
N ILE A 123 -43.41 1.52 10.05
CA ILE A 123 -42.03 1.53 9.61
C ILE A 123 -41.78 2.92 8.99
N PRO A 124 -40.77 3.67 9.47
CA PRO A 124 -40.46 4.98 8.91
C PRO A 124 -39.93 4.87 7.47
N PHE A 125 -39.88 6.00 6.78
CA PHE A 125 -39.11 6.15 5.56
C PHE A 125 -38.03 7.21 5.78
N TYR A 126 -36.81 6.95 5.31
CA TYR A 126 -35.72 7.91 5.38
C TYR A 126 -35.39 8.49 4.00
N ASP A 127 -35.68 9.78 3.81
CA ASP A 127 -35.35 10.48 2.58
C ASP A 127 -33.88 10.90 2.61
N LYS A 128 -33.05 10.19 1.83
CA LYS A 128 -31.61 10.45 1.68
C LYS A 128 -31.31 11.76 0.94
N SER A 129 -32.27 12.33 0.20
CA SER A 129 -32.11 13.54 -0.61
C SER A 129 -32.53 14.82 0.13
N ALA A 130 -33.31 14.70 1.20
CA ALA A 130 -33.73 15.82 2.03
C ALA A 130 -32.53 16.68 2.49
N PHE A 131 -32.78 17.98 2.64
CA PHE A 131 -31.78 18.96 3.08
C PHE A 131 -30.47 18.93 2.26
N GLY A 132 -30.58 18.83 0.94
CA GLY A 132 -29.41 18.84 0.04
C GLY A 132 -28.55 17.58 0.14
N GLY A 133 -29.17 16.41 0.38
CA GLY A 133 -28.47 15.12 0.49
C GLY A 133 -27.99 14.75 1.90
N LEU A 134 -28.15 15.65 2.88
CA LEU A 134 -27.86 15.37 4.30
C LEU A 134 -28.84 14.37 4.92
N GLY A 135 -30.04 14.28 4.34
CA GLY A 135 -31.08 13.31 4.67
C GLY A 135 -31.86 13.63 5.94
N ASP A 136 -33.10 13.15 5.99
CA ASP A 136 -33.93 13.17 7.20
C ASP A 136 -35.04 12.13 7.13
N ARG A 137 -35.63 11.81 8.28
CA ARG A 137 -36.80 10.92 8.33
C ARG A 137 -38.01 11.67 7.80
N SER A 138 -38.71 11.08 6.83
CA SER A 138 -39.91 11.67 6.26
C SER A 138 -41.04 11.76 7.31
N SER A 139 -41.76 12.88 7.30
CA SER A 139 -42.94 13.09 8.13
C SER A 139 -44.23 12.57 7.49
N THR A 140 -44.21 12.32 6.18
CA THR A 140 -45.38 11.94 5.38
C THR A 140 -45.26 10.57 4.73
N GLU A 141 -44.03 10.08 4.53
CA GLU A 141 -43.75 8.80 3.90
C GLU A 141 -43.37 7.76 4.96
N GLY A 142 -43.82 6.53 4.75
CA GLY A 142 -43.67 5.41 5.68
C GLY A 142 -44.70 4.33 5.39
N CYS A 143 -44.50 3.15 5.95
CA CYS A 143 -45.39 2.01 5.77
C CYS A 143 -46.03 1.63 7.10
N THR A 144 -47.35 1.69 7.20
CA THR A 144 -48.07 1.20 8.38
C THR A 144 -48.64 -0.18 8.12
N LEU A 145 -48.17 -1.14 8.92
CA LEU A 145 -48.68 -2.50 8.95
C LEU A 145 -49.93 -2.55 9.82
N ASN A 146 -51.10 -2.59 9.19
CA ASN A 146 -52.39 -2.68 9.88
C ASN A 146 -52.73 -4.11 10.31
N GLU A 147 -52.00 -5.10 9.79
CA GLU A 147 -52.18 -6.51 10.12
C GLU A 147 -50.82 -7.21 10.29
N PRO A 148 -50.77 -8.40 10.92
CA PRO A 148 -49.53 -9.16 11.04
C PRO A 148 -48.89 -9.49 9.68
N VAL A 149 -47.58 -9.66 9.67
CA VAL A 149 -46.82 -10.07 8.48
C VAL A 149 -46.17 -11.42 8.76
N ASP A 150 -46.13 -12.30 7.77
CA ASP A 150 -45.62 -13.66 7.94
C ASP A 150 -44.11 -13.72 7.66
N VAL A 151 -43.63 -12.93 6.70
CA VAL A 151 -42.21 -12.88 6.31
C VAL A 151 -41.71 -11.43 6.34
N VAL A 152 -40.61 -11.21 7.05
CA VAL A 152 -39.94 -9.90 7.19
C VAL A 152 -38.58 -9.96 6.49
N ILE A 153 -38.36 -9.09 5.52
CA ILE A 153 -37.07 -8.94 4.82
C ILE A 153 -36.48 -7.56 5.15
N CYS A 154 -35.35 -7.55 5.84
CA CYS A 154 -34.65 -6.31 6.19
C CYS A 154 -33.27 -6.28 5.52
N GLU A 155 -33.03 -5.27 4.68
CA GLU A 155 -31.75 -5.09 4.00
C GLU A 155 -30.88 -4.02 4.67
N GLY A 156 -29.56 -4.17 4.60
CA GLY A 156 -28.62 -3.19 5.15
C GLY A 156 -27.18 -3.64 4.96
N TRP A 157 -26.24 -2.70 4.86
CA TRP A 157 -24.90 -3.04 4.37
C TRP A 157 -24.05 -3.84 5.38
N PHE A 158 -24.35 -3.71 6.66
CA PHE A 158 -23.70 -4.42 7.77
C PHE A 158 -24.68 -5.29 8.57
N ASN A 159 -25.83 -5.65 7.99
CA ASN A 159 -26.80 -6.51 8.66
C ASN A 159 -26.11 -7.84 9.06
N GLY A 160 -26.23 -8.22 10.33
CA GLY A 160 -25.61 -9.43 10.88
C GLY A 160 -24.14 -9.28 11.30
N PHE A 161 -23.54 -8.09 11.19
CA PHE A 161 -22.18 -7.87 11.68
C PHE A 161 -22.16 -7.83 13.22
N MET A 162 -21.23 -8.57 13.81
CA MET A 162 -21.01 -8.63 15.26
C MET A 162 -19.74 -7.86 15.65
N PRO A 163 -19.69 -7.28 16.86
CA PRO A 163 -18.48 -6.62 17.34
C PRO A 163 -17.33 -7.62 17.47
N LEU A 164 -16.12 -7.17 17.16
CA LEU A 164 -14.92 -7.94 17.44
C LEU A 164 -14.57 -7.85 18.93
N ASP A 165 -13.97 -8.91 19.46
CA ASP A 165 -13.31 -8.85 20.77
C ASP A 165 -12.25 -7.73 20.78
N GLN A 166 -12.09 -7.04 21.91
CA GLN A 166 -11.17 -5.90 22.03
C GLN A 166 -9.72 -6.27 21.73
N ASN A 167 -9.28 -7.46 22.14
CA ASN A 167 -7.93 -7.92 21.84
C ASN A 167 -7.80 -8.27 20.36
N LEU A 168 -8.80 -8.93 19.78
CA LEU A 168 -8.80 -9.26 18.36
C LEU A 168 -8.83 -8.01 17.46
N LEU A 169 -9.59 -6.98 17.84
CA LEU A 169 -9.59 -5.69 17.16
C LEU A 169 -8.21 -5.02 17.23
N SER A 170 -7.59 -5.03 18.42
CA SER A 170 -6.25 -4.48 18.63
C SER A 170 -5.20 -5.23 17.81
N ILE A 171 -5.24 -6.56 17.80
CA ILE A 171 -4.35 -7.40 16.99
C ILE A 171 -4.53 -7.03 15.51
N ARG A 172 -5.77 -7.05 15.00
CA ARG A 172 -6.04 -6.70 13.59
C ARG A 172 -5.58 -5.29 13.24
N TYR A 173 -5.70 -4.33 14.15
CA TYR A 173 -5.17 -2.99 13.97
C TYR A 173 -3.64 -3.02 13.87
N PHE A 174 -2.94 -3.51 14.90
CA PHE A 174 -1.48 -3.47 14.95
C PHE A 174 -0.80 -4.35 13.90
N THR A 175 -1.45 -5.40 13.41
CA THR A 175 -0.95 -6.24 12.32
C THR A 175 -1.39 -5.78 10.94
N SER A 176 -2.25 -4.75 10.84
CA SER A 176 -2.67 -4.24 9.53
C SER A 176 -1.60 -3.34 8.91
N PRO A 177 -1.42 -3.37 7.57
CA PRO A 177 -0.52 -2.47 6.88
C PRO A 177 -0.78 -0.99 7.22
N VAL A 178 0.27 -0.18 7.29
CA VAL A 178 0.22 1.24 7.70
C VAL A 178 -0.67 2.10 6.78
N ASP A 179 -0.89 1.68 5.54
CA ASP A 179 -1.76 2.33 4.55
C ASP A 179 -3.20 1.76 4.51
N SER A 180 -3.47 0.71 5.29
CA SER A 180 -4.78 0.08 5.38
C SER A 180 -5.84 1.05 5.89
N ILE A 181 -7.10 0.81 5.55
CA ILE A 181 -8.21 1.65 6.00
C ILE A 181 -8.30 1.73 7.53
N LEU A 182 -7.84 0.69 8.25
CA LEU A 182 -7.78 0.69 9.70
C LEU A 182 -6.76 1.71 10.22
N GLN A 183 -5.57 1.77 9.62
CA GLN A 183 -4.48 2.66 10.03
C GLN A 183 -4.70 4.14 9.66
N ARG A 184 -5.70 4.45 8.82
CA ARG A 184 -6.17 5.82 8.56
C ARG A 184 -6.94 6.43 9.74
N HIS A 185 -7.36 5.59 10.68
CA HIS A 185 -8.09 5.99 11.89
C HIS A 185 -7.29 5.64 13.13
N ARG A 186 -7.47 6.41 14.20
CA ARG A 186 -6.87 6.09 15.50
C ARG A 186 -7.58 4.85 16.08
N LEU A 187 -6.84 3.98 16.76
CA LEU A 187 -7.41 2.75 17.34
C LEU A 187 -8.66 3.03 18.19
N TYR A 188 -8.66 4.08 19.02
CA TYR A 188 -9.80 4.44 19.87
C TYR A 188 -11.06 4.81 19.05
N GLN A 189 -10.91 5.36 17.84
CA GLN A 189 -12.03 5.68 16.95
C GLN A 189 -12.70 4.41 16.43
N LEU A 190 -11.89 3.40 16.09
CA LEU A 190 -12.39 2.08 15.67
C LEU A 190 -13.00 1.31 16.83
N GLN A 191 -12.44 1.45 18.04
CA GLN A 191 -13.02 0.88 19.27
C GLN A 191 -14.39 1.49 19.57
N ASP A 192 -14.58 2.79 19.37
CA ASP A 192 -15.89 3.45 19.51
C ASP A 192 -16.90 2.92 18.48
N ILE A 193 -16.53 2.79 17.21
CA ILE A 193 -17.41 2.16 16.20
C ILE A 193 -17.76 0.72 16.57
N ASN A 194 -16.79 -0.06 17.04
CA ASN A 194 -17.01 -1.45 17.46
C ASN A 194 -17.93 -1.55 18.70
N LEU A 195 -17.82 -0.61 19.65
CA LEU A 195 -18.73 -0.49 20.79
C LEU A 195 -20.14 -0.07 20.37
N ARG A 196 -20.27 0.82 19.38
CA ARG A 196 -21.56 1.19 18.80
C ARG A 196 -22.19 0.02 18.05
N LEU A 197 -21.38 -0.78 17.35
CA LEU A 197 -21.82 -2.00 16.67
C LEU A 197 -22.39 -3.04 17.64
N SER A 198 -21.84 -3.17 18.86
CA SER A 198 -22.35 -4.14 19.84
C SER A 198 -23.80 -3.88 20.25
N LYS A 199 -24.30 -2.64 20.10
CA LYS A 199 -25.70 -2.29 20.38
C LYS A 199 -26.69 -2.87 19.35
N TYR A 200 -26.20 -3.34 18.20
CA TYR A 200 -27.02 -3.95 17.15
C TYR A 200 -27.21 -5.47 17.35
N SER A 201 -26.41 -6.11 18.22
CA SER A 201 -26.44 -7.57 18.40
C SER A 201 -27.83 -8.10 18.76
N SER A 202 -28.55 -7.41 19.67
CA SER A 202 -29.93 -7.79 20.05
C SER A 202 -30.93 -7.68 18.91
N ILE A 203 -30.68 -6.83 17.92
CA ILE A 203 -31.50 -6.69 16.72
C ILE A 203 -31.22 -7.87 15.79
N TRP A 204 -29.94 -8.23 15.60
CA TRP A 204 -29.54 -9.34 14.74
C TRP A 204 -30.01 -10.70 15.28
N GLU A 205 -30.10 -10.87 16.59
CA GLU A 205 -30.70 -12.06 17.23
C GLU A 205 -32.18 -12.28 16.88
N MET A 206 -32.88 -11.24 16.39
CA MET A 206 -34.27 -11.37 15.93
C MET A 206 -34.38 -11.95 14.52
N PHE A 207 -33.28 -12.03 13.76
CA PHE A 207 -33.24 -12.56 12.40
C PHE A 207 -32.88 -14.04 12.40
N THR A 208 -33.73 -14.85 11.77
CA THR A 208 -33.54 -16.30 11.70
C THR A 208 -32.60 -16.73 10.57
N HIS A 209 -32.55 -15.97 9.48
CA HIS A 209 -31.78 -16.29 8.29
C HIS A 209 -31.10 -15.04 7.73
N PHE A 210 -29.93 -15.22 7.10
CA PHE A 210 -29.22 -14.14 6.41
C PHE A 210 -28.85 -14.56 4.98
N VAL A 211 -29.10 -13.65 4.03
CA VAL A 211 -28.56 -13.68 2.67
C VAL A 211 -27.43 -12.67 2.62
N ILE A 212 -26.20 -13.12 2.38
CA ILE A 212 -25.01 -12.27 2.39
C ILE A 212 -24.43 -12.18 0.99
N LEU A 213 -24.40 -10.96 0.45
CA LEU A 213 -23.64 -10.62 -0.74
C LEU A 213 -22.19 -10.37 -0.34
N GLN A 214 -21.35 -11.37 -0.59
CA GLN A 214 -19.92 -11.25 -0.39
C GLN A 214 -19.25 -10.79 -1.69
N THR A 215 -18.19 -10.01 -1.52
CA THR A 215 -17.26 -9.68 -2.60
C THR A 215 -15.89 -10.18 -2.22
N ASP A 216 -15.12 -10.64 -3.19
CA ASP A 216 -13.76 -11.13 -2.98
C ASP A 216 -12.81 -9.96 -2.68
N THR A 217 -13.16 -8.76 -3.13
CA THR A 217 -12.35 -7.54 -3.01
C THR A 217 -13.23 -6.32 -2.68
N VAL A 218 -12.72 -5.40 -1.87
CA VAL A 218 -13.42 -4.15 -1.50
C VAL A 218 -13.51 -3.19 -2.70
N GLU A 219 -12.62 -3.37 -3.67
CA GLU A 219 -12.51 -2.63 -4.93
C GLU A 219 -13.80 -2.70 -5.76
N ASN A 220 -14.50 -3.84 -5.74
CA ASN A 220 -15.81 -4.00 -6.40
C ASN A 220 -16.87 -3.03 -5.87
N VAL A 221 -16.81 -2.68 -4.58
CA VAL A 221 -17.75 -1.74 -3.94
C VAL A 221 -17.65 -0.36 -4.59
N TYR A 222 -16.43 0.10 -4.92
CA TYR A 222 -16.21 1.39 -5.56
C TYR A 222 -16.71 1.40 -7.00
N LYS A 223 -16.40 0.35 -7.77
CA LYS A 223 -16.89 0.19 -9.14
C LYS A 223 -18.41 0.19 -9.19
N TRP A 224 -19.06 -0.64 -8.38
CA TRP A 224 -20.52 -0.71 -8.30
C TRP A 224 -21.13 0.62 -7.84
N ARG A 225 -20.45 1.37 -6.98
CA ARG A 225 -20.91 2.69 -6.54
C ARG A 225 -20.85 3.74 -7.64
N ILE A 226 -19.82 3.72 -8.47
CA ILE A 226 -19.70 4.60 -9.65
C ILE A 226 -20.77 4.23 -10.69
N GLU A 227 -20.93 2.94 -11.00
CA GLU A 227 -21.96 2.45 -11.93
C GLU A 227 -23.38 2.83 -11.46
N GLN A 228 -23.64 2.73 -10.15
CA GLN A 228 -24.91 3.14 -9.55
C GLN A 228 -25.15 4.66 -9.68
N GLU A 229 -24.12 5.49 -9.46
CA GLU A 229 -24.21 6.95 -9.58
C GLU A 229 -24.43 7.36 -11.05
N HIS A 230 -23.72 6.76 -12.00
CA HIS A 230 -23.94 6.97 -13.43
C HIS A 230 -25.37 6.58 -13.86
N ALA A 231 -25.88 5.45 -13.35
CA ALA A 231 -27.25 5.03 -13.61
C ALA A 231 -28.29 5.99 -13.00
N LEU A 232 -28.02 6.55 -11.80
CA LEU A 232 -28.87 7.55 -11.15
C LEU A 232 -28.88 8.89 -11.90
N ILE A 233 -27.71 9.35 -12.38
CA ILE A 233 -27.57 10.56 -13.20
C ILE A 233 -28.35 10.40 -14.51
N ALA A 234 -28.22 9.26 -15.17
CA ALA A 234 -28.95 8.95 -16.40
C ALA A 234 -30.48 8.90 -16.20
N LEU A 235 -30.96 8.54 -15.00
CA LEU A 235 -32.39 8.43 -14.68
C LEU A 235 -33.03 9.73 -14.16
N LYS A 236 -32.29 10.57 -13.43
CA LYS A 236 -32.86 11.73 -12.71
C LYS A 236 -32.39 13.09 -13.24
N GLY A 237 -31.43 13.13 -14.18
CA GLY A 237 -30.96 14.38 -14.81
C GLY A 237 -30.27 15.37 -13.87
N GLN A 238 -30.07 15.01 -12.60
CA GLN A 238 -29.29 15.75 -11.62
C GLN A 238 -28.48 14.77 -10.77
N GLY A 239 -27.16 14.94 -10.82
CA GLY A 239 -26.21 14.39 -9.86
C GLY A 239 -25.06 15.37 -9.71
N MET A 240 -24.35 15.29 -8.58
CA MET A 240 -23.19 16.16 -8.31
C MET A 240 -22.12 15.95 -9.39
N CYS A 241 -21.50 17.05 -9.83
CA CYS A 241 -20.39 17.07 -10.76
C CYS A 241 -19.18 16.31 -10.18
N ASP A 242 -18.36 15.73 -11.06
CA ASP A 242 -17.28 14.77 -10.75
C ASP A 242 -16.19 15.31 -9.77
N GLU A 243 -16.20 16.61 -9.48
CA GLU A 243 -15.22 17.30 -8.64
C GLU A 243 -15.60 17.41 -7.15
N GLU A 244 -16.83 17.07 -6.73
CA GLU A 244 -17.25 17.24 -5.32
C GLU A 244 -17.37 15.93 -4.50
N LYS A 245 -17.00 14.76 -5.05
CA LYS A 245 -17.13 13.46 -4.34
C LYS A 245 -15.80 12.79 -3.94
N ALA A 246 -14.67 13.47 -4.10
CA ALA A 246 -13.36 13.03 -3.62
C ALA A 246 -12.81 13.96 -2.52
N PHE A 247 -13.38 13.87 -1.31
CA PHE A 247 -12.68 14.25 -0.08
C PHE A 247 -12.53 12.95 0.72
N SER A 248 -11.41 12.23 0.64
CA SER A 248 -10.09 12.67 1.09
C SER A 248 -8.95 12.06 0.26
N SER A 249 -8.00 12.93 -0.10
CA SER A 249 -6.68 12.75 -0.76
C SER A 249 -6.61 13.19 -2.24
N PRO A 250 -5.47 13.80 -2.63
CA PRO A 250 -5.42 15.08 -3.35
C PRO A 250 -5.39 14.96 -4.88
N PRO A 251 -5.80 16.01 -5.63
CA PRO A 251 -5.69 16.05 -7.09
C PRO A 251 -4.22 16.12 -7.53
N GLY A 252 -3.88 15.39 -8.59
CA GLY A 252 -2.59 15.44 -9.28
C GLY A 252 -2.63 16.48 -10.40
N SER A 253 -1.50 17.18 -10.55
CA SER A 253 -1.26 18.31 -11.44
C SER A 253 -1.43 18.00 -12.93
N HIS A 254 -2.10 18.89 -13.64
CA HIS A 254 -1.99 19.04 -15.09
C HIS A 254 -0.53 19.29 -15.50
N ILE A 255 0.00 18.48 -16.42
CA ILE A 255 1.18 18.82 -17.23
C ILE A 255 0.79 18.60 -18.68
N GLU A 256 1.00 19.66 -19.47
CA GLU A 256 0.77 19.73 -20.91
C GLU A 256 1.52 18.64 -21.69
N ASN A 257 0.87 18.27 -22.80
CA ASN A 257 1.29 17.30 -23.80
C ASN A 257 2.72 17.48 -24.30
N ASP A 258 3.51 16.41 -24.22
CA ASP A 258 4.29 15.94 -25.35
C ASP A 258 4.63 14.44 -25.16
N MET A 259 4.01 13.56 -25.95
CA MET A 259 4.54 12.29 -26.48
C MET A 259 3.42 11.38 -27.00
N THR A 260 3.45 11.19 -28.32
CA THR A 260 3.05 10.04 -29.16
C THR A 260 2.12 8.95 -28.60
N THR A 261 1.13 8.62 -29.43
CA THR A 261 -0.13 7.89 -29.25
C THR A 261 -0.06 6.35 -29.07
N GLU A 262 0.62 5.81 -28.06
CA GLU A 262 0.56 4.34 -27.77
C GLU A 262 0.52 3.91 -26.27
N THR A 263 0.30 4.81 -25.31
CA THR A 263 0.75 4.58 -23.91
C THR A 263 -0.33 4.61 -22.82
N GLU A 264 -1.48 3.96 -22.98
CA GLU A 264 -2.40 3.74 -21.85
C GLU A 264 -2.15 2.39 -21.16
N LEU A 265 -2.27 2.33 -19.82
CA LEU A 265 -2.29 1.07 -19.07
C LEU A 265 -3.61 0.35 -19.38
N THR A 266 -3.56 -0.97 -19.55
CA THR A 266 -4.78 -1.78 -19.66
C THR A 266 -5.59 -1.69 -18.37
N ALA A 267 -6.91 -1.85 -18.43
CA ALA A 267 -7.77 -1.84 -17.24
C ALA A 267 -7.30 -2.84 -16.15
N ASP A 268 -6.79 -4.00 -16.58
CA ASP A 268 -6.24 -5.02 -15.69
C ASP A 268 -4.91 -4.60 -15.04
N GLU A 269 -4.06 -3.82 -15.74
CA GLU A 269 -2.85 -3.24 -15.15
C GLU A 269 -3.18 -2.10 -14.18
N ILE A 270 -4.16 -1.26 -14.53
CA ILE A 270 -4.64 -0.21 -13.63
C ILE A 270 -5.18 -0.83 -12.35
N ALA A 271 -5.95 -1.92 -12.44
CA ALA A 271 -6.46 -2.64 -11.28
C ALA A 271 -5.33 -3.31 -10.46
N LEU A 272 -4.38 -3.97 -11.13
CA LEU A 272 -3.26 -4.65 -10.47
C LEU A 272 -2.35 -3.67 -9.71
N TYR A 273 -2.12 -2.48 -10.27
CA TYR A 273 -1.23 -1.46 -9.71
C TYR A 273 -1.99 -0.28 -9.09
N ASP A 274 -3.29 -0.38 -8.83
CA ASP A 274 -4.12 0.75 -8.37
C ASP A 274 -3.54 1.38 -7.09
N ARG A 275 -3.09 0.56 -6.14
CA ARG A 275 -2.49 1.03 -4.87
C ARG A 275 -1.18 1.78 -5.11
N GLN A 276 -0.34 1.26 -5.98
CA GLN A 276 0.93 1.85 -6.41
C GLN A 276 0.69 3.19 -7.15
N ILE A 277 -0.25 3.20 -8.09
CA ILE A 277 -0.68 4.39 -8.85
C ILE A 277 -1.18 5.48 -7.90
N ARG A 278 -1.92 5.14 -6.83
CA ARG A 278 -2.36 6.12 -5.82
C ARG A 278 -1.21 6.71 -5.01
N LEU A 279 -0.14 5.95 -4.78
CA LEU A 279 1.03 6.41 -4.03
C LEU A 279 1.90 7.37 -4.84
N TRP A 280 2.26 6.97 -6.07
CA TRP A 280 3.25 7.70 -6.88
C TRP A 280 2.74 8.31 -8.17
N GLY A 281 1.44 8.13 -8.47
CA GLY A 281 0.76 8.70 -9.63
C GLY A 281 0.89 7.84 -10.89
N MET A 282 -0.07 8.02 -11.80
CA MET A 282 -0.16 7.30 -13.07
C MET A 282 1.10 7.47 -13.94
N ALA A 283 1.65 8.69 -13.99
CA ALA A 283 2.86 8.99 -14.75
C ALA A 283 4.07 8.17 -14.27
N THR A 284 4.17 7.92 -12.96
CA THR A 284 5.21 7.04 -12.41
C THR A 284 5.00 5.59 -12.79
N GLN A 285 3.76 5.11 -12.77
CA GLN A 285 3.46 3.74 -13.19
C GLN A 285 3.75 3.51 -14.68
N LEU A 286 3.43 4.48 -15.54
CA LEU A 286 3.74 4.41 -16.97
C LEU A 286 5.25 4.38 -17.22
N ARG A 287 6.03 5.17 -16.46
CA ARG A 287 7.51 5.14 -16.52
C ARG A 287 8.06 3.80 -16.04
N LEU A 288 7.55 3.26 -14.93
CA LEU A 288 7.91 1.92 -14.45
C LEU A 288 7.63 0.86 -15.52
N ARG A 289 6.49 0.95 -16.22
CA ARG A 289 6.16 0.02 -17.32
C ARG A 289 7.09 0.14 -18.52
N SER A 290 7.57 1.34 -18.86
CA SER A 290 8.45 1.53 -20.02
C SER A 290 9.93 1.32 -19.73
N THR A 291 10.32 1.27 -18.45
CA THR A 291 11.74 1.17 -18.02
C THR A 291 12.21 -0.28 -18.08
N LYS A 292 13.39 -0.50 -18.65
CA LYS A 292 14.12 -1.78 -18.59
C LYS A 292 15.26 -1.71 -17.60
N ILE A 293 15.21 -2.53 -16.55
CA ILE A 293 16.21 -2.54 -15.46
C ILE A 293 17.12 -3.76 -15.55
N LEU A 294 18.42 -3.54 -15.38
CA LEU A 294 19.39 -4.62 -15.14
C LEU A 294 19.64 -4.75 -13.63
N VAL A 295 19.50 -5.97 -13.10
CA VAL A 295 19.97 -6.32 -11.75
C VAL A 295 21.19 -7.24 -11.87
N ILE A 296 22.33 -6.82 -11.32
CA ILE A 296 23.59 -7.57 -11.33
C ILE A 296 23.79 -8.25 -9.97
N ASN A 297 24.03 -9.56 -10.03
CA ASN A 297 24.06 -10.53 -8.95
C ASN A 297 22.73 -10.67 -8.20
N LEU A 298 22.32 -11.91 -7.94
CA LEU A 298 21.11 -12.27 -7.22
C LEU A 298 21.47 -12.91 -5.87
N GLY A 299 22.15 -12.11 -5.03
CA GLY A 299 22.35 -12.36 -3.60
C GLY A 299 21.16 -11.87 -2.77
N ALA A 300 21.21 -11.96 -1.44
CA ALA A 300 20.06 -11.66 -0.57
C ALA A 300 19.40 -10.29 -0.85
N VAL A 301 20.21 -9.24 -0.99
CA VAL A 301 19.75 -7.87 -1.28
C VAL A 301 19.14 -7.78 -2.68
N GLY A 302 19.77 -8.41 -3.67
CA GLY A 302 19.28 -8.45 -5.05
C GLY A 302 17.91 -9.11 -5.15
N THR A 303 17.69 -10.20 -4.43
CA THR A 303 16.42 -10.94 -4.39
C THR A 303 15.29 -10.14 -3.78
N GLU A 304 15.56 -9.47 -2.66
CA GLU A 304 14.62 -8.54 -2.06
C GLU A 304 14.32 -7.34 -3.00
N CYS A 305 15.34 -6.81 -3.68
CA CYS A 305 15.14 -5.73 -4.65
C CYS A 305 14.28 -6.18 -5.85
N VAL A 306 14.58 -7.34 -6.45
CA VAL A 306 13.82 -7.92 -7.57
C VAL A 306 12.36 -8.15 -7.17
N LYS A 307 12.10 -8.77 -6.01
CA LYS A 307 10.74 -8.95 -5.49
C LYS A 307 9.98 -7.62 -5.46
N ASN A 308 10.57 -6.59 -4.87
CA ASN A 308 9.91 -5.29 -4.72
C ASN A 308 9.71 -4.56 -6.07
N LEU A 309 10.66 -4.66 -7.00
CA LEU A 309 10.52 -4.07 -8.34
C LEU A 309 9.43 -4.77 -9.17
N VAL A 310 9.41 -6.10 -9.15
CA VAL A 310 8.43 -6.93 -9.88
C VAL A 310 7.02 -6.70 -9.33
N LEU A 311 6.84 -6.69 -8.00
CA LEU A 311 5.56 -6.36 -7.36
C LEU A 311 5.19 -4.86 -7.48
N GLY A 312 6.18 -3.99 -7.66
CA GLY A 312 5.99 -2.56 -7.94
C GLY A 312 5.47 -2.28 -9.36
N GLY A 313 5.38 -3.30 -10.20
CA GLY A 313 4.87 -3.18 -11.56
C GLY A 313 5.90 -2.72 -12.58
N LEU A 314 7.18 -2.99 -12.33
CA LEU A 314 8.20 -2.95 -13.36
C LEU A 314 7.86 -3.97 -14.44
N ASN A 315 7.90 -3.56 -15.72
CA ASN A 315 7.55 -4.45 -16.81
C ASN A 315 8.75 -5.24 -17.34
N SER A 316 9.94 -4.64 -17.52
CA SER A 316 11.09 -5.35 -18.11
C SER A 316 12.27 -5.36 -17.14
N ILE A 317 12.75 -6.55 -16.82
CA ILE A 317 13.89 -6.76 -15.93
C ILE A 317 14.79 -7.87 -16.48
N GLU A 318 16.09 -7.62 -16.51
CA GLU A 318 17.10 -8.66 -16.76
C GLU A 318 17.93 -8.87 -15.51
N ILE A 319 18.17 -10.14 -15.16
CA ILE A 319 19.04 -10.50 -14.04
C ILE A 319 20.34 -11.09 -14.61
N LEU A 320 21.49 -10.50 -14.25
CA LEU A 320 22.82 -10.97 -14.62
C LEU A 320 23.50 -11.58 -13.39
N ASP A 321 23.66 -12.90 -13.38
CA ASP A 321 24.32 -13.63 -12.30
C ASP A 321 24.84 -14.97 -12.84
N SER A 322 26.15 -15.19 -12.67
CA SER A 322 26.85 -16.41 -13.10
C SER A 322 27.10 -17.39 -11.96
N SER A 323 26.63 -17.09 -10.75
CA SER A 323 26.83 -17.91 -9.57
C SER A 323 26.04 -19.21 -9.61
N VAL A 324 26.60 -20.21 -8.94
CA VAL A 324 25.93 -21.48 -8.64
C VAL A 324 25.30 -21.41 -7.26
N VAL A 325 24.28 -22.23 -7.03
CA VAL A 325 23.62 -22.36 -5.73
C VAL A 325 24.59 -22.90 -4.69
N LYS A 326 24.68 -22.21 -3.56
CA LYS A 326 25.40 -22.63 -2.35
C LYS A 326 24.41 -22.96 -1.24
N GLU A 327 24.83 -23.74 -0.25
CA GLU A 327 24.00 -24.04 0.92
C GLU A 327 23.56 -22.77 1.69
N GLU A 328 24.42 -21.74 1.73
CA GLU A 328 24.10 -20.47 2.38
C GLU A 328 22.98 -19.69 1.67
N ASP A 329 22.76 -19.91 0.37
CA ASP A 329 21.73 -19.18 -0.40
C ASP A 329 20.33 -19.46 0.17
N PHE A 330 20.06 -20.67 0.68
CA PHE A 330 18.74 -21.03 1.25
C PHE A 330 18.33 -20.20 2.47
N THR A 331 19.26 -19.44 3.06
CA THR A 331 18.95 -18.54 4.18
C THR A 331 18.26 -17.24 3.77
N ALA A 332 18.45 -16.80 2.52
CA ALA A 332 17.98 -15.49 2.05
C ALA A 332 17.42 -15.47 0.62
N GLN A 333 17.70 -16.50 -0.20
CA GLN A 333 17.18 -16.67 -1.56
C GLN A 333 15.83 -17.41 -1.56
N PHE A 334 14.77 -16.72 -1.17
CA PHE A 334 13.42 -17.32 -1.11
C PHE A 334 12.82 -17.67 -2.48
N PHE A 335 13.48 -17.31 -3.60
CA PHE A 335 13.09 -17.78 -4.93
C PHE A 335 13.64 -19.16 -5.28
N LEU A 336 14.61 -19.70 -4.53
CA LEU A 336 15.11 -21.04 -4.81
C LEU A 336 14.08 -22.10 -4.41
N PRO A 337 13.92 -23.19 -5.19
CA PRO A 337 13.20 -24.37 -4.75
C PRO A 337 13.82 -24.92 -3.45
N ASN A 338 12.99 -25.36 -2.51
CA ASN A 338 13.45 -25.94 -1.25
C ASN A 338 13.94 -27.39 -1.44
N ASP A 339 15.04 -27.55 -2.19
CA ASP A 339 15.67 -28.83 -2.52
C ASP A 339 17.20 -28.70 -2.51
N LEU A 340 17.86 -29.39 -1.58
CA LEU A 340 19.33 -29.35 -1.47
C LEU A 340 20.05 -30.02 -2.65
N SER A 341 19.35 -30.82 -3.48
CA SER A 341 19.96 -31.46 -4.65
C SER A 341 20.39 -30.47 -5.75
N ILE A 342 19.92 -29.23 -5.67
CA ILE A 342 20.23 -28.17 -6.65
C ILE A 342 21.54 -27.43 -6.35
N VAL A 343 22.18 -27.70 -5.20
CA VAL A 343 23.47 -27.11 -4.84
C VAL A 343 24.51 -27.42 -5.92
N GLY A 344 25.25 -26.39 -6.34
CA GLY A 344 26.24 -26.47 -7.43
C GLY A 344 25.67 -26.26 -8.83
N GLN A 345 24.34 -26.19 -9.01
CA GLN A 345 23.72 -25.81 -10.28
C GLN A 345 23.69 -24.28 -10.44
N LEU A 346 23.58 -23.79 -11.68
CA LEU A 346 23.42 -22.36 -11.95
C LEU A 346 22.16 -21.81 -11.26
N LYS A 347 22.30 -20.68 -10.57
CA LYS A 347 21.23 -20.09 -9.75
C LYS A 347 20.06 -19.58 -10.58
N LEU A 348 20.34 -18.79 -11.63
CA LEU A 348 19.29 -18.06 -12.35
C LEU A 348 18.20 -18.92 -12.99
N PRO A 349 18.52 -20.05 -13.67
CA PRO A 349 17.47 -20.90 -14.24
C PRO A 349 16.46 -21.43 -13.21
N LEU A 350 16.87 -21.58 -11.95
CA LEU A 350 16.05 -22.18 -10.89
C LEU A 350 15.07 -21.20 -10.24
N VAL A 351 15.24 -19.89 -10.44
CA VAL A 351 14.43 -18.85 -9.78
C VAL A 351 13.41 -18.19 -10.71
N VAL A 352 13.51 -18.39 -12.03
CA VAL A 352 12.69 -17.68 -13.05
C VAL A 352 11.20 -17.84 -12.79
N ASP A 353 10.74 -19.08 -12.57
CA ASP A 353 9.32 -19.38 -12.43
C ASP A 353 8.75 -18.74 -11.16
N ASN A 354 9.48 -18.81 -10.05
CA ASN A 354 9.08 -18.21 -8.78
C ASN A 354 9.07 -16.67 -8.83
N ILE A 355 9.95 -16.05 -9.61
CA ILE A 355 9.90 -14.60 -9.84
C ILE A 355 8.69 -14.24 -10.71
N LYS A 356 8.40 -15.03 -11.77
CA LYS A 356 7.23 -14.81 -12.64
C LYS A 356 5.90 -15.06 -11.94
N GLU A 357 5.86 -15.91 -10.92
CA GLU A 357 4.68 -16.13 -10.09
C GLU A 357 4.28 -14.85 -9.34
N LEU A 358 5.24 -14.00 -8.97
CA LEU A 358 4.94 -12.71 -8.33
C LEU A 358 4.16 -11.76 -9.25
N ASN A 359 4.47 -11.79 -10.55
CA ASN A 359 3.81 -10.95 -11.54
C ASN A 359 3.99 -11.54 -12.94
N THR A 360 2.96 -12.20 -13.46
CA THR A 360 3.03 -12.87 -14.77
C THR A 360 3.19 -11.91 -15.95
N LYS A 361 3.02 -10.58 -15.74
CA LYS A 361 3.18 -9.56 -16.77
C LYS A 361 4.63 -9.09 -16.93
N VAL A 362 5.54 -9.43 -16.01
CA VAL A 362 6.94 -9.03 -16.13
C VAL A 362 7.64 -9.78 -17.27
N ASP A 363 8.22 -9.02 -18.19
CA ASP A 363 9.24 -9.46 -19.14
C ASP A 363 10.57 -9.66 -18.39
N LEU A 364 10.71 -10.85 -17.81
CA LEU A 364 11.92 -11.31 -17.13
C LEU A 364 12.84 -12.06 -18.09
N SER A 365 14.07 -11.56 -18.26
CA SER A 365 15.18 -12.26 -18.89
C SER A 365 16.30 -12.56 -17.88
N ILE A 366 17.09 -13.61 -18.16
CA ILE A 366 18.26 -13.99 -17.35
C ILE A 366 19.52 -14.03 -18.22
N ASN A 367 20.66 -13.71 -17.62
CA ASN A 367 21.97 -13.79 -18.24
C ASN A 367 22.97 -14.40 -17.25
N THR A 368 23.59 -15.51 -17.62
CA THR A 368 24.57 -16.24 -16.79
C THR A 368 26.03 -15.96 -17.15
N THR A 369 26.28 -14.92 -17.97
CA THR A 369 27.63 -14.46 -18.31
C THR A 369 28.33 -13.89 -17.07
N HIS A 370 29.63 -14.11 -16.93
CA HIS A 370 30.39 -13.50 -15.84
C HIS A 370 30.38 -11.97 -15.95
N LEU A 371 30.32 -11.26 -14.82
CA LEU A 371 30.21 -9.79 -14.83
C LEU A 371 31.38 -9.13 -15.58
N ASP A 372 32.62 -9.62 -15.39
CA ASP A 372 33.80 -9.03 -16.07
C ASP A 372 33.74 -9.18 -17.60
N ASP A 373 33.13 -10.25 -18.11
CA ASP A 373 32.90 -10.43 -19.54
C ASP A 373 31.82 -9.47 -20.04
N ALA A 374 30.75 -9.28 -19.28
CA ALA A 374 29.72 -8.27 -19.59
C ALA A 374 30.31 -6.85 -19.60
N LEU A 375 31.17 -6.51 -18.63
CA LEU A 375 31.88 -5.22 -18.54
C LEU A 375 32.85 -4.99 -19.71
N SER A 376 33.32 -6.05 -20.34
CA SER A 376 34.17 -5.99 -21.54
C SER A 376 33.37 -5.68 -22.82
N ASN A 377 32.03 -5.74 -22.77
CA ASN A 377 31.13 -5.34 -23.85
C ASN A 377 30.18 -4.19 -23.43
N PRO A 378 30.63 -2.93 -23.46
CA PRO A 378 29.79 -1.78 -23.10
C PRO A 378 28.47 -1.69 -23.88
N ASN A 379 28.38 -2.23 -25.10
CA ASN A 379 27.14 -2.21 -25.88
C ASN A 379 26.03 -3.05 -25.25
N TYR A 380 26.37 -4.06 -24.44
CA TYR A 380 25.39 -4.84 -23.70
C TYR A 380 24.50 -3.97 -22.80
N PHE A 381 25.06 -2.90 -22.23
CA PHE A 381 24.34 -2.05 -21.28
C PHE A 381 23.37 -1.06 -21.94
N LYS A 382 23.50 -0.79 -23.25
CA LYS A 382 22.68 0.19 -23.99
C LYS A 382 21.18 -0.11 -24.00
N LYS A 383 20.80 -1.35 -23.71
CA LYS A 383 19.39 -1.79 -23.70
C LYS A 383 18.70 -1.52 -22.36
N PHE A 384 19.39 -0.96 -21.37
CA PHE A 384 18.85 -0.70 -20.03
C PHE A 384 18.74 0.79 -19.75
N ASP A 385 17.69 1.14 -19.04
CA ASP A 385 17.42 2.52 -18.59
C ASP A 385 17.90 2.75 -17.15
N PHE A 386 18.16 1.68 -16.40
CA PHE A 386 18.63 1.73 -15.02
C PHE A 386 19.44 0.47 -14.69
N VAL A 387 20.52 0.60 -13.90
CA VAL A 387 21.29 -0.53 -13.39
C VAL A 387 21.29 -0.55 -11.86
N VAL A 388 20.99 -1.72 -11.30
CA VAL A 388 21.20 -2.04 -9.88
C VAL A 388 22.27 -3.13 -9.82
N ALA A 389 23.34 -2.90 -9.08
CA ALA A 389 24.38 -3.90 -8.87
C ALA A 389 24.53 -4.24 -7.39
N THR A 390 24.56 -5.54 -7.07
CA THR A 390 24.70 -6.01 -5.69
C THR A 390 25.97 -6.84 -5.52
N GLU A 391 26.62 -6.74 -4.37
CA GLU A 391 27.76 -7.60 -4.00
C GLU A 391 28.89 -7.62 -5.05
N ILE A 392 29.17 -6.49 -5.70
CA ILE A 392 30.24 -6.34 -6.68
C ILE A 392 31.50 -5.72 -6.07
N SER A 393 32.67 -6.07 -6.62
CA SER A 393 33.95 -5.55 -6.14
C SER A 393 34.18 -4.08 -6.53
N LYS A 394 35.06 -3.38 -5.80
CA LYS A 394 35.40 -1.97 -6.07
C LYS A 394 35.90 -1.71 -7.50
N PRO A 395 36.79 -2.55 -8.10
CA PRO A 395 37.17 -2.39 -9.50
C PRO A 395 35.97 -2.52 -10.46
N GLN A 396 35.06 -3.46 -10.20
CA GLN A 396 33.84 -3.64 -11.00
C GLN A 396 32.90 -2.44 -10.84
N ILE A 397 32.77 -1.87 -9.64
CA ILE A 397 32.00 -0.64 -9.40
C ILE A 397 32.51 0.49 -10.27
N PHE A 398 33.83 0.73 -10.28
CA PHE A 398 34.41 1.82 -11.07
C PHE A 398 34.24 1.59 -12.56
N ARG A 399 34.48 0.36 -13.03
CA ARG A 399 34.31 0.03 -14.44
C ARG A 399 32.86 0.14 -14.90
N LEU A 400 31.92 -0.37 -14.11
CA LEU A 400 30.49 -0.26 -14.37
C LEU A 400 30.05 1.21 -14.39
N ASN A 401 30.45 1.99 -13.40
CA ASN A 401 30.09 3.41 -13.31
C ASN A 401 30.64 4.24 -14.48
N GLU A 402 31.85 3.95 -14.96
CA GLU A 402 32.40 4.57 -16.17
C GLU A 402 31.52 4.27 -17.39
N ILE A 403 31.10 3.02 -17.56
CA ILE A 403 30.23 2.58 -18.66
C ILE A 403 28.85 3.25 -18.54
N THR A 404 28.22 3.18 -17.37
CA THR A 404 26.86 3.70 -17.18
C THR A 404 26.84 5.22 -17.34
N ARG A 405 27.83 5.97 -16.84
CA ARG A 405 27.96 7.41 -17.12
C ARG A 405 28.11 7.73 -18.60
N LYS A 406 28.96 7.00 -19.33
CA LYS A 406 29.14 7.18 -20.78
C LYS A 406 27.85 6.93 -21.57
N LEU A 407 27.01 6.03 -21.08
CA LEU A 407 25.72 5.69 -21.69
C LEU A 407 24.54 6.49 -21.13
N ASN A 408 24.78 7.39 -20.17
CA ASN A 408 23.76 8.13 -19.43
C ASN A 408 22.73 7.24 -18.72
N ILE A 409 23.21 6.14 -18.12
CA ILE A 409 22.41 5.18 -17.36
C ILE A 409 22.64 5.41 -15.86
N PRO A 410 21.59 5.65 -15.06
CA PRO A 410 21.68 5.73 -13.61
C PRO A 410 22.11 4.40 -12.98
N LEU A 411 22.88 4.47 -11.90
CA LEU A 411 23.43 3.30 -11.21
C LEU A 411 23.16 3.37 -9.70
N HIS A 412 22.61 2.29 -9.15
CA HIS A 412 22.72 1.98 -7.73
C HIS A 412 23.64 0.79 -7.50
N VAL A 413 24.49 0.89 -6.48
CA VAL A 413 25.32 -0.21 -5.98
C VAL A 413 24.93 -0.49 -4.54
N SER A 414 24.73 -1.75 -4.18
CA SER A 414 24.32 -2.13 -2.83
C SER A 414 25.03 -3.41 -2.36
N GLY A 415 25.05 -3.63 -1.06
CA GLY A 415 25.56 -4.86 -0.47
C GLY A 415 25.49 -4.86 1.05
N MET A 416 25.84 -5.99 1.65
CA MET A 416 25.67 -6.19 3.08
C MET A 416 26.79 -6.96 3.78
N HIS A 417 26.90 -6.71 5.08
CA HIS A 417 27.82 -7.35 6.01
C HIS A 417 27.05 -7.62 7.32
N GLY A 418 26.28 -8.71 7.34
CA GLY A 418 25.45 -9.13 8.46
C GLY A 418 24.33 -8.14 8.80
N TYR A 419 24.43 -7.45 9.93
CA TYR A 419 23.52 -6.40 10.38
C TYR A 419 23.81 -5.02 9.77
N PHE A 420 24.85 -4.92 8.95
CA PHE A 420 25.22 -3.68 8.28
C PHE A 420 24.99 -3.80 6.77
N GLY A 421 24.76 -2.67 6.12
CA GLY A 421 24.60 -2.63 4.66
C GLY A 421 24.82 -1.24 4.10
N TYR A 422 24.90 -1.14 2.78
CA TYR A 422 25.10 0.13 2.10
C TYR A 422 24.29 0.21 0.81
N ILE A 423 23.93 1.43 0.42
CA ILE A 423 23.49 1.78 -0.93
C ILE A 423 24.32 2.99 -1.36
N ILE A 424 24.94 2.91 -2.53
CA ILE A 424 25.72 3.98 -3.13
C ILE A 424 25.08 4.31 -4.48
N ALA A 425 24.73 5.57 -4.68
CA ALA A 425 24.00 6.04 -5.85
C ALA A 425 24.87 6.91 -6.76
N ASP A 426 24.77 6.69 -8.06
CA ASP A 426 25.21 7.64 -9.07
C ASP A 426 24.15 7.74 -10.16
N LEU A 427 23.27 8.73 -9.99
CA LEU A 427 22.16 8.99 -10.90
C LEU A 427 22.50 10.06 -11.94
N ILE A 428 23.79 10.41 -12.07
CA ILE A 428 24.34 11.40 -13.00
C ILE A 428 23.78 12.81 -12.77
N GLN A 429 22.61 13.07 -13.32
CA GLN A 429 21.83 14.29 -13.15
C GLN A 429 20.37 13.87 -13.06
N HIS A 430 19.70 14.30 -11.99
CA HIS A 430 18.30 13.99 -11.76
C HIS A 430 17.50 15.26 -11.52
N THR A 431 16.34 15.36 -12.17
CA THR A 431 15.39 16.46 -11.96
C THR A 431 14.17 15.93 -11.24
N SER A 432 13.87 16.51 -10.09
CA SER A 432 12.71 16.19 -9.27
C SER A 432 11.77 17.38 -9.10
N TYR A 433 10.50 17.08 -8.83
CA TYR A 433 9.46 18.04 -8.52
C TYR A 433 9.04 17.83 -7.06
N ASN A 434 9.13 18.90 -6.28
CA ASN A 434 8.88 18.89 -4.85
C ASN A 434 7.74 19.86 -4.53
N GLU A 435 6.69 19.38 -3.89
CA GLU A 435 5.59 20.22 -3.43
C GLU A 435 5.91 20.76 -2.04
N TYR A 436 5.74 22.06 -1.85
CA TYR A 436 5.93 22.69 -0.55
C TYR A 436 4.81 23.67 -0.23
N ASN A 437 4.36 23.67 1.03
CA ASN A 437 3.43 24.68 1.51
C ASN A 437 3.98 26.10 1.30
N LYS A 438 3.08 27.04 0.99
CA LYS A 438 3.42 28.45 0.86
C LYS A 438 4.01 28.97 2.17
N SER A 439 5.19 29.56 2.07
CA SER A 439 5.89 30.16 3.20
C SER A 439 5.88 31.68 3.09
N SER A 440 5.97 32.38 4.23
CA SER A 440 6.04 33.85 4.28
C SER A 440 7.26 34.41 3.52
N LYS A 441 8.27 33.59 3.24
CA LYS A 441 9.41 33.91 2.37
C LYS A 441 9.29 33.11 1.06
N PRO A 442 9.13 33.76 -0.11
CA PRO A 442 9.04 33.05 -1.38
C PRO A 442 10.37 32.36 -1.71
N ARG A 443 10.30 31.10 -2.16
CA ARG A 443 11.48 30.36 -2.65
C ARG A 443 11.94 30.99 -3.97
N LYS A 444 13.24 31.24 -4.11
CA LYS A 444 13.82 31.86 -5.30
C LYS A 444 14.44 30.80 -6.22
N VAL A 445 14.32 31.03 -7.53
CA VAL A 445 15.04 30.26 -8.55
C VAL A 445 16.54 30.53 -8.44
N ASN A 446 17.36 29.54 -8.78
CA ASN A 446 18.82 29.54 -8.68
C ASN A 446 19.38 29.61 -7.25
N VAL A 447 18.61 29.20 -6.25
CA VAL A 447 19.13 29.00 -4.90
C VAL A 447 19.74 27.60 -4.81
N GLU A 448 21.01 27.53 -4.40
CA GLU A 448 21.66 26.28 -4.01
C GLU A 448 21.06 25.81 -2.68
N MET A 449 20.39 24.65 -2.69
CA MET A 449 19.84 24.03 -1.47
C MET A 449 20.91 23.24 -0.74
N ALA A 450 21.81 22.64 -1.51
CA ALA A 450 23.02 21.96 -1.09
C ALA A 450 24.02 22.06 -2.25
N ARG A 451 25.28 21.68 -2.02
CA ARG A 451 26.37 21.85 -3.01
C ARG A 451 26.04 21.32 -4.40
N ASN A 452 25.37 20.17 -4.47
CA ASN A 452 25.02 19.52 -5.73
C ASN A 452 23.51 19.57 -6.02
N LYS A 453 22.77 20.47 -5.34
CA LYS A 453 21.32 20.59 -5.46
C LYS A 453 20.90 22.03 -5.70
N LYS A 454 20.22 22.28 -6.82
CA LYS A 454 19.83 23.63 -7.22
C LYS A 454 18.34 23.69 -7.53
N ILE A 455 17.68 24.75 -7.07
CA ILE A 455 16.33 25.08 -7.51
C ILE A 455 16.41 25.70 -8.91
N THR A 456 15.83 25.06 -9.90
CA THR A 456 15.83 25.52 -11.29
C THR A 456 14.51 26.19 -11.67
N ALA A 457 13.40 25.86 -10.99
CA ALA A 457 12.12 26.53 -11.19
C ALA A 457 11.25 26.49 -9.92
N VAL A 458 10.37 27.49 -9.78
CA VAL A 458 9.32 27.52 -8.75
C VAL A 458 8.03 27.95 -9.44
N LYS A 459 7.02 27.09 -9.42
CA LYS A 459 5.70 27.35 -10.01
C LYS A 459 4.62 27.21 -8.94
N PRO A 460 3.75 28.23 -8.73
CA PRO A 460 2.67 28.12 -7.77
C PRO A 460 1.55 27.23 -8.32
N ASP A 461 1.10 26.25 -7.52
CA ASP A 461 -0.12 25.49 -7.75
C ASP A 461 -1.25 26.13 -6.94
N ARG A 462 -2.21 26.74 -7.64
CA ARG A 462 -3.29 27.50 -7.00
C ARG A 462 -4.35 26.59 -6.40
N GLU A 463 -4.58 25.42 -6.99
CA GLU A 463 -5.60 24.45 -6.56
C GLU A 463 -5.18 23.75 -5.29
N LYS A 464 -3.91 23.34 -5.20
CA LYS A 464 -3.37 22.67 -4.01
C LYS A 464 -2.84 23.62 -2.94
N HIS A 465 -2.81 24.92 -3.23
CA HIS A 465 -2.21 25.95 -2.36
C HIS A 465 -0.73 25.70 -1.99
N VAL A 466 0.05 25.07 -2.87
CA VAL A 466 1.49 24.78 -2.69
C VAL A 466 2.33 25.46 -3.77
N ASP A 467 3.65 25.54 -3.54
CA ASP A 467 4.63 25.84 -4.59
C ASP A 467 5.26 24.52 -5.06
N VAL A 468 5.19 24.26 -6.36
CA VAL A 468 5.91 23.17 -7.02
C VAL A 468 7.31 23.66 -7.37
N VAL A 469 8.32 23.07 -6.76
CA VAL A 469 9.73 23.44 -6.91
C VAL A 469 10.44 22.37 -7.71
N THR A 470 11.04 22.76 -8.83
CA THR A 470 11.92 21.89 -9.61
C THR A 470 13.33 21.96 -9.04
N VAL A 471 13.84 20.81 -8.62
CA VAL A 471 15.17 20.64 -8.04
C VAL A 471 16.00 19.79 -8.98
N GLU A 472 17.20 20.25 -9.28
CA GLU A 472 18.20 19.50 -10.03
C GLU A 472 19.30 19.03 -9.08
N ASP A 473 19.54 17.72 -9.08
CA ASP A 473 20.54 17.01 -8.31
C ASP A 473 21.64 16.50 -9.25
N VAL A 474 22.90 16.81 -8.96
CA VAL A 474 24.06 16.26 -9.67
C VAL A 474 24.78 15.27 -8.77
N PHE A 475 25.00 14.06 -9.26
CA PHE A 475 25.64 12.99 -8.50
C PHE A 475 27.13 12.93 -8.81
N SER A 476 27.94 12.65 -7.78
CA SER A 476 29.38 12.45 -7.90
C SER A 476 29.69 11.09 -8.53
N PRO A 477 30.69 10.97 -9.42
CA PRO A 477 31.18 9.67 -9.89
C PRO A 477 31.58 8.79 -8.71
N LEU A 478 31.34 7.48 -8.80
CA LEU A 478 31.58 6.60 -7.66
C LEU A 478 33.04 6.57 -7.22
N GLU A 479 34.00 6.72 -8.14
CA GLU A 479 35.42 6.87 -7.76
C GLU A 479 35.66 8.07 -6.82
N HIS A 480 34.97 9.19 -7.05
CA HIS A 480 35.06 10.37 -6.19
C HIS A 480 34.41 10.13 -4.83
N VAL A 481 33.30 9.39 -4.78
CA VAL A 481 32.59 9.05 -3.54
C VAL A 481 33.51 8.35 -2.55
N PHE A 482 34.30 7.36 -2.99
CA PHE A 482 35.25 6.64 -2.12
C PHE A 482 36.43 7.48 -1.62
N ARG A 483 36.65 8.68 -2.19
CA ARG A 483 37.75 9.59 -1.82
C ARG A 483 37.25 10.94 -1.32
N SER A 484 35.95 11.09 -1.08
CA SER A 484 35.36 12.36 -0.72
C SER A 484 35.77 12.80 0.67
N GLN A 485 36.13 14.07 0.80
CA GLN A 485 36.45 14.72 2.08
C GLN A 485 35.31 15.64 2.52
N GLU A 486 34.14 15.55 1.91
CA GLU A 486 33.03 16.46 2.15
C GLU A 486 32.43 16.28 3.55
N ILE A 487 32.34 15.04 4.03
CA ILE A 487 31.90 14.75 5.41
C ILE A 487 32.77 15.51 6.42
N ALA A 488 34.09 15.51 6.24
CA ALA A 488 35.02 16.17 7.15
C ALA A 488 34.86 17.70 7.19
N LYS A 489 34.35 18.31 6.11
CA LYS A 489 34.18 19.77 6.00
C LYS A 489 32.92 20.28 6.70
N TYR A 490 31.83 19.50 6.65
CA TYR A 490 30.50 19.99 7.04
C TYR A 490 29.92 19.32 8.29
N ALA A 491 30.43 18.16 8.69
CA ALA A 491 29.94 17.46 9.87
C ALA A 491 30.53 18.05 11.16
N SER A 492 29.68 18.20 12.18
CA SER A 492 30.10 18.51 13.54
C SER A 492 30.93 17.36 14.14
N GLN A 493 31.73 17.64 15.17
CA GLN A 493 32.48 16.58 15.88
C GLN A 493 31.59 15.44 16.41
N ARG A 494 30.34 15.75 16.77
CA ARG A 494 29.36 14.75 17.23
C ARG A 494 28.87 13.86 16.07
N GLU A 495 28.67 14.42 14.90
CA GLU A 495 28.27 13.67 13.69
C GLU A 495 29.43 12.81 13.18
N LEU A 496 30.66 13.32 13.21
CA LEU A 496 31.87 12.56 12.86
C LEU A 496 32.07 11.33 13.76
N ARG A 497 31.76 11.44 15.06
CA ARG A 497 31.77 10.27 15.98
C ARG A 497 30.69 9.23 15.69
N ARG A 498 29.62 9.61 15.00
CA ARG A 498 28.54 8.70 14.59
C ARG A 498 28.77 8.10 13.20
N CYS A 499 29.81 8.54 12.50
CA CYS A 499 30.19 8.07 11.16
C CYS A 499 31.21 6.91 11.23
N SER A 500 31.14 6.05 12.24
CA SER A 500 32.12 4.97 12.41
C SER A 500 31.96 3.83 11.40
N VAL A 501 30.73 3.53 10.98
CA VAL A 501 30.41 2.39 10.10
C VAL A 501 30.80 2.65 8.64
N LEU A 502 30.61 3.87 8.14
CA LEU A 502 30.87 4.22 6.73
C LEU A 502 32.34 3.91 6.31
N PRO A 503 33.37 4.38 7.03
CA PRO A 503 34.75 4.07 6.68
C PRO A 503 35.08 2.58 6.77
N ILE A 504 34.42 1.83 7.67
CA ILE A 504 34.66 0.38 7.80
C ILE A 504 34.09 -0.37 6.60
N ILE A 505 32.88 -0.02 6.14
CA ILE A 505 32.32 -0.57 4.90
C ILE A 505 33.21 -0.21 3.70
N PHE A 506 33.70 1.03 3.62
CA PHE A 506 34.62 1.44 2.54
C PHE A 506 35.95 0.69 2.57
N ALA A 507 36.46 0.35 3.76
CA ALA A 507 37.66 -0.48 3.92
C ALA A 507 37.42 -1.94 3.49
N LEU A 508 36.23 -2.50 3.74
CA LEU A 508 35.89 -3.87 3.34
C LEU A 508 35.93 -4.08 1.82
N PHE A 509 35.70 -3.04 1.03
CA PHE A 509 35.86 -3.11 -0.42
C PHE A 509 37.31 -3.36 -0.89
N ASP A 510 38.29 -3.08 -0.04
CA ASP A 510 39.72 -3.31 -0.30
C ASP A 510 40.22 -4.62 0.35
N ILE A 511 39.30 -5.44 0.88
CA ILE A 511 39.57 -6.75 1.48
C ILE A 511 38.92 -7.84 0.63
N SER A 512 39.66 -8.92 0.40
CA SER A 512 39.13 -10.06 -0.35
C SER A 512 38.09 -10.82 0.47
N ARG A 513 36.98 -11.19 -0.17
CA ARG A 513 35.95 -12.04 0.46
C ARG A 513 36.57 -13.39 0.85
N PRO A 514 36.37 -13.87 2.08
CA PRO A 514 36.86 -15.18 2.50
C PRO A 514 36.31 -16.32 1.63
N SER A 515 37.10 -17.37 1.44
CA SER A 515 36.70 -18.52 0.62
C SER A 515 35.64 -19.38 1.27
N LYS A 516 35.64 -19.49 2.61
CA LYS A 516 34.63 -20.20 3.37
C LYS A 516 33.70 -19.20 4.05
N PRO A 517 32.39 -19.45 4.09
CA PRO A 517 31.42 -18.56 4.73
C PRO A 517 31.62 -18.40 6.24
N SER A 518 32.24 -19.39 6.89
CA SER A 518 32.54 -19.38 8.32
C SER A 518 33.79 -18.58 8.70
N ASP A 519 34.60 -18.17 7.72
CA ASP A 519 35.85 -17.48 7.98
C ASP A 519 35.56 -15.98 8.22
N GLU A 520 36.05 -15.46 9.33
CA GLU A 520 35.96 -14.03 9.66
C GLU A 520 37.04 -13.23 8.92
N VAL A 521 36.78 -11.95 8.69
CA VAL A 521 37.82 -11.03 8.23
C VAL A 521 38.80 -10.78 9.38
N ASP A 522 40.10 -10.86 9.08
CA ASP A 522 41.14 -10.56 10.05
C ASP A 522 41.02 -9.11 10.59
N ILE A 523 40.90 -8.99 11.90
CA ILE A 523 40.60 -7.72 12.56
C ILE A 523 41.76 -6.72 12.46
N ASP A 524 43.00 -7.20 12.45
CA ASP A 524 44.18 -6.34 12.35
C ASP A 524 44.30 -5.76 10.95
N LEU A 525 44.09 -6.61 9.93
CA LEU A 525 44.01 -6.20 8.53
C LEU A 525 42.87 -5.20 8.30
N LEU A 526 41.67 -5.48 8.83
CA LEU A 526 40.53 -4.56 8.72
C LEU A 526 40.85 -3.23 9.40
N THR A 527 41.45 -3.26 10.59
CA THR A 527 41.84 -2.05 11.32
C THR A 527 42.86 -1.21 10.53
N GLU A 528 43.83 -1.84 9.86
CA GLU A 528 44.77 -1.15 8.99
C GLU A 528 44.06 -0.44 7.83
N LYS A 529 43.19 -1.16 7.13
CA LYS A 529 42.41 -0.62 6.00
C LYS A 529 41.47 0.51 6.42
N VAL A 530 40.81 0.36 7.57
CA VAL A 530 39.98 1.43 8.17
C VAL A 530 40.82 2.69 8.41
N LYS A 531 42.02 2.57 8.97
CA LYS A 531 42.91 3.72 9.18
C LYS A 531 43.30 4.40 7.86
N GLU A 532 43.53 3.64 6.80
CA GLU A 532 43.75 4.18 5.45
C GLU A 532 42.53 4.97 4.97
N THR A 533 41.33 4.38 5.04
CA THR A 533 40.08 5.02 4.64
C THR A 533 39.81 6.31 5.43
N TYR A 534 40.03 6.32 6.74
CA TYR A 534 39.91 7.53 7.56
C TYR A 534 40.81 8.66 7.07
N ARG A 535 42.07 8.35 6.71
CA ARG A 535 42.99 9.34 6.14
C ARG A 535 42.50 9.84 4.78
N THR A 536 42.02 8.94 3.92
CA THR A 536 41.47 9.29 2.61
C THR A 536 40.27 10.24 2.71
N LEU A 537 39.33 9.95 3.62
CA LEU A 537 38.14 10.76 3.87
C LEU A 537 38.39 12.00 4.75
N ASN A 538 39.64 12.22 5.18
CA ASN A 538 40.06 13.29 6.10
C ASN A 538 39.28 13.30 7.43
N LEU A 539 38.99 12.11 7.97
CA LEU A 539 38.29 11.94 9.24
C LEU A 539 39.29 11.83 10.40
N PRO A 540 38.97 12.36 11.60
CA PRO A 540 39.86 12.27 12.75
C PRO A 540 39.97 10.83 13.22
N LEU A 541 41.19 10.29 13.30
CA LEU A 541 41.42 8.93 13.80
C LEU A 541 40.92 8.73 15.24
N SER A 542 40.67 9.78 16.01
CA SER A 542 40.06 9.70 17.34
C SER A 542 38.56 9.37 17.32
N SER A 543 37.90 9.34 16.16
CA SER A 543 36.49 9.00 16.03
C SER A 543 36.23 7.57 15.55
N PHE A 544 37.26 6.71 15.49
CA PHE A 544 37.10 5.28 15.20
C PHE A 544 36.45 4.52 16.36
N SER A 545 35.79 3.42 16.03
CA SER A 545 35.10 2.55 16.99
C SER A 545 35.64 1.12 16.85
N GLU A 546 36.49 0.70 17.78
CA GLU A 546 37.04 -0.67 17.82
C GLU A 546 35.93 -1.71 17.93
N ASP A 547 34.84 -1.39 18.63
CA ASP A 547 33.67 -2.24 18.76
C ASP A 547 32.94 -2.43 17.41
N ASP A 548 32.74 -1.35 16.64
CA ASP A 548 32.12 -1.48 15.31
C ASP A 548 33.04 -2.25 14.33
N ILE A 549 34.37 -2.04 14.41
CA ILE A 549 35.35 -2.81 13.60
C ILE A 549 35.24 -4.30 13.92
N LYS A 550 35.29 -4.66 15.21
CA LYS A 550 35.17 -6.04 15.65
C LYS A 550 33.86 -6.66 15.17
N LYS A 551 32.73 -5.96 15.34
CA LYS A 551 31.43 -6.43 14.87
C LYS A 551 31.42 -6.69 13.37
N LEU A 552 31.93 -5.76 12.56
CA LEU A 552 31.97 -5.91 11.10
C LEU A 552 32.94 -7.02 10.67
N SER A 553 34.08 -7.20 11.34
CA SER A 553 35.01 -8.31 11.09
C SER A 553 34.33 -9.68 11.16
N GLN A 554 33.51 -9.88 12.20
CA GLN A 554 32.84 -11.15 12.51
C GLN A 554 31.68 -11.51 11.57
N GLN A 555 31.16 -10.54 10.82
CA GLN A 555 29.98 -10.73 9.97
C GLN A 555 30.18 -10.18 8.55
N ALA A 556 31.41 -9.86 8.18
CA ALA A 556 31.75 -9.36 6.87
C ALA A 556 31.31 -10.36 5.80
N PHE A 557 30.52 -9.89 4.84
CA PHE A 557 30.00 -10.66 3.69
C PHE A 557 28.94 -11.71 4.07
N ALA A 558 28.49 -11.74 5.33
CA ALA A 558 27.37 -12.56 5.73
C ALA A 558 26.04 -11.93 5.28
N GLU A 559 25.12 -12.77 4.81
CA GLU A 559 23.80 -12.35 4.35
C GLU A 559 22.72 -12.75 5.36
N PHE A 560 22.17 -11.77 6.07
CA PHE A 560 21.04 -11.96 6.99
C PHE A 560 19.73 -11.48 6.36
N SER A 561 18.76 -12.38 6.27
CA SER A 561 17.45 -12.11 5.66
C SER A 561 16.75 -10.83 6.17
N PRO A 562 16.71 -10.51 7.49
CA PRO A 562 16.09 -9.26 7.96
C PRO A 562 16.78 -8.00 7.44
N THR A 563 18.11 -7.99 7.42
CA THR A 563 18.90 -6.85 6.87
C THR A 563 18.68 -6.73 5.37
N ALA A 564 18.68 -7.86 4.66
CA ALA A 564 18.43 -7.91 3.22
C ALA A 564 17.05 -7.36 2.86
N ALA A 565 16.01 -7.68 3.66
CA ALA A 565 14.66 -7.17 3.44
C ALA A 565 14.58 -5.64 3.58
N VAL A 566 15.21 -5.08 4.62
CA VAL A 566 15.27 -3.62 4.82
C VAL A 566 16.04 -2.95 3.68
N LEU A 567 17.23 -3.47 3.35
CA LEU A 567 18.11 -2.87 2.36
C LEU A 567 17.56 -3.02 0.93
N GLY A 568 17.09 -4.21 0.55
CA GLY A 568 16.51 -4.49 -0.76
C GLY A 568 15.20 -3.75 -1.00
N GLY A 569 14.36 -3.61 0.03
CA GLY A 569 13.16 -2.76 -0.03
C GLY A 569 13.50 -1.28 -0.23
N THR A 570 14.49 -0.77 0.50
CA THR A 570 14.95 0.62 0.36
C THR A 570 15.58 0.85 -1.02
N LEU A 571 16.39 -0.09 -1.50
CA LEU A 571 17.03 -0.04 -2.82
C LEU A 571 15.99 0.01 -3.95
N ALA A 572 14.97 -0.86 -3.92
CA ALA A 572 13.88 -0.82 -4.89
C ALA A 572 13.08 0.50 -4.80
N GLN A 573 12.85 1.01 -3.60
CA GLN A 573 12.17 2.28 -3.40
C GLN A 573 12.96 3.47 -3.96
N GLU A 574 14.29 3.46 -3.89
CA GLU A 574 15.14 4.50 -4.49
C GLU A 574 15.11 4.46 -6.02
N VAL A 575 15.06 3.27 -6.63
CA VAL A 575 14.82 3.11 -8.06
C VAL A 575 13.47 3.72 -8.45
N ILE A 576 12.40 3.36 -7.73
CA ILE A 576 11.05 3.90 -7.99
C ILE A 576 11.01 5.42 -7.77
N ARG A 577 11.69 5.93 -6.74
CA ARG A 577 11.79 7.37 -6.47
C ARG A 577 12.46 8.10 -7.63
N PHE A 578 13.58 7.58 -8.14
CA PHE A 578 14.22 8.13 -9.33
C PHE A 578 13.27 8.17 -10.53
N LEU A 579 12.57 7.06 -10.81
CA LEU A 579 11.63 7.00 -11.94
C LEU A 579 10.41 7.91 -11.74
N SER A 580 9.99 8.13 -10.50
CA SER A 580 8.84 8.97 -10.18
C SER A 580 9.09 10.46 -10.43
N LYS A 581 10.35 10.91 -10.37
CA LYS A 581 10.72 12.34 -10.32
C LYS A 581 10.01 13.11 -9.20
N ASN A 582 9.32 12.42 -8.28
CA ASN A 582 8.63 13.01 -7.15
C ASN A 582 9.55 12.91 -5.94
N ASN A 583 9.94 14.06 -5.41
CA ASN A 583 10.99 14.17 -4.42
C ASN A 583 12.38 13.75 -4.91
N THR A 584 13.39 14.30 -4.25
CA THR A 584 14.78 14.02 -4.56
C THR A 584 15.21 12.63 -4.06
N PRO A 585 15.87 11.81 -4.89
CA PRO A 585 16.56 10.59 -4.45
C PRO A 585 17.65 10.88 -3.41
N MET A 586 18.03 9.88 -2.62
CA MET A 586 19.08 10.02 -1.63
C MET A 586 20.43 10.23 -2.31
N ASN A 587 21.13 11.30 -1.93
CA ASN A 587 22.42 11.69 -2.49
C ASN A 587 23.50 11.62 -1.40
N ASN A 588 24.43 10.67 -1.45
CA ASN A 588 24.49 9.53 -2.38
C ASN A 588 25.02 8.24 -1.74
N VAL A 589 25.34 8.24 -0.45
CA VAL A 589 25.72 7.03 0.30
C VAL A 589 24.78 6.85 1.46
N ILE A 590 24.12 5.71 1.52
CA ILE A 590 23.25 5.28 2.60
C ILE A 590 23.94 4.14 3.32
N ILE A 591 24.01 4.19 4.64
CA ILE A 591 24.57 3.11 5.46
C ILE A 591 23.51 2.62 6.42
N LEU A 592 23.22 1.33 6.40
CA LEU A 592 22.36 0.66 7.37
C LEU A 592 23.21 0.16 8.53
N ASP A 593 22.84 0.54 9.75
CA ASP A 593 23.27 -0.10 10.99
C ASP A 593 22.01 -0.64 11.68
N ALA A 594 21.68 -1.91 11.41
CA ALA A 594 20.50 -2.55 11.96
C ALA A 594 20.62 -2.77 13.48
N THR A 595 21.84 -2.79 14.03
CA THR A 595 22.06 -2.93 15.48
C THR A 595 21.59 -1.70 16.25
N LYS A 596 21.58 -0.54 15.59
CA LYS A 596 21.12 0.75 16.13
C LYS A 596 19.80 1.20 15.52
N ALA A 597 19.22 0.44 14.59
CA ALA A 597 18.02 0.78 13.81
C ALA A 597 18.13 2.16 13.13
N VAL A 598 19.30 2.48 12.57
CA VAL A 598 19.55 3.74 11.85
C VAL A 598 20.02 3.49 10.43
N MET A 599 19.68 4.43 9.55
CA MET A 599 20.10 4.42 8.15
C MET A 599 20.60 5.81 7.73
N PRO A 600 21.74 6.30 8.27
CA PRO A 600 22.29 7.61 7.91
C PRO A 600 22.60 7.74 6.42
N ILE A 601 22.41 8.96 5.91
CA ILE A 601 22.71 9.35 4.53
C ILE A 601 23.88 10.33 4.56
N TYR A 602 24.89 10.06 3.73
CA TYR A 602 26.08 10.87 3.54
C TYR A 602 26.13 11.39 2.10
N SER A 603 26.25 12.70 1.95
CA SER A 603 26.46 13.35 0.65
C SER A 603 27.95 13.44 0.39
N MET A 604 28.45 12.72 -0.62
CA MET A 604 29.88 12.56 -0.92
C MET A 604 30.32 13.24 -2.21
#